data_AF-A0A2G5P377-F1
#
_entry.id   AF-A0A2G5P377-F1
#
_cell.length_a   1.000
_cell.length_b   1.000
_cell.length_c   1.000
_cell.angle_alpha   90.00
_cell.angle_beta   90.00
_cell.angle_gamma   90.00
#
_symmetry.space_group_name_H-M   'P 1'
#
loop_
_entity.id
_entity.type
_entity.pdbx_description
1 polymer ?
#
loop_
_entity_poly.entity_id
_entity_poly.type
_entity_poly.pdbx_seq_one_letter_code
_entity_poly.pdbx_strand_id
1 'polypeptide(L)'
;MFDLLYNPTRVFDEPRLDAVLVAAVGLRNLADHVLASATAAAERAGVPTRRHLRSGAQLLTGLGVVPGTAYRLARVGRAAHELPAVTQAQRLAAMGAELADAIGVGVAHIGARVDLDEQ
;
A
#
# COMPACT_ATOMS: atom_id res chain seq x y z
N MET A 1 7.21 44.67 7.97
CA MET A 1 8.29 44.16 8.87
C MET A 1 7.92 44.21 10.35
N PHE A 2 7.00 45.08 10.81
CA PHE A 2 6.62 45.18 12.23
C PHE A 2 5.34 44.42 12.65
N ASP A 3 4.59 43.85 11.70
CA ASP A 3 3.28 43.21 11.96
C ASP A 3 3.39 41.88 12.75
N LEU A 4 4.55 41.22 12.68
CA LEU A 4 4.85 39.97 13.40
C LEU A 4 5.06 40.16 14.92
N LEU A 5 5.27 41.40 15.39
CA LEU A 5 5.52 41.70 16.81
C LEU A 5 4.24 41.97 17.60
N TYR A 6 3.17 42.40 16.95
CA TYR A 6 1.90 42.78 17.60
C TYR A 6 0.83 41.68 17.56
N ASN A 7 0.99 40.69 16.68
CA ASN A 7 0.13 39.51 16.62
C ASN A 7 1.00 38.30 16.26
N PRO A 8 1.47 37.49 17.23
CA PRO A 8 2.28 36.31 16.95
C PRO A 8 1.38 35.25 16.32
N THR A 9 1.09 35.37 15.03
CA THR A 9 0.68 34.22 14.24
C THR A 9 1.83 33.22 14.29
N ARG A 10 1.53 31.97 14.68
CA ARG A 10 2.54 30.90 14.68
C ARG A 10 3.12 30.82 13.27
N VAL A 11 4.37 31.23 13.12
CA VAL A 11 5.14 30.95 11.91
C VAL A 11 5.32 29.44 11.88
N PHE A 12 4.52 28.77 11.05
CA PHE A 12 4.71 27.36 10.77
C PHE A 12 5.97 27.23 9.91
N ASP A 13 6.92 26.44 10.38
CA ASP A 13 8.12 26.11 9.62
C ASP A 13 7.71 25.13 8.50
N GLU A 14 7.39 25.68 7.33
CA GLU A 14 6.89 24.96 6.15
C GLU A 14 7.76 23.73 5.80
N PRO A 15 9.12 23.82 5.75
CA PRO A 15 9.98 22.65 5.61
C PRO A 15 9.79 21.55 6.66
N ARG A 16 9.49 21.91 7.92
CA ARG A 16 9.24 20.92 8.97
C ARG A 16 7.87 20.25 8.82
N LEU A 17 6.85 21.00 8.40
CA LEU A 17 5.55 20.42 8.10
C LEU A 17 5.63 19.46 6.90
N ASP A 18 6.36 19.83 5.85
CA ASP A 18 6.61 18.96 4.70
C ASP A 18 7.33 17.68 5.10
N ALA A 19 8.36 17.78 5.94
CA ALA A 19 9.05 16.60 6.46
C ALA A 19 8.11 15.65 7.22
N VAL A 20 7.18 16.19 8.01
CA VAL A 20 6.15 15.40 8.71
C VAL A 20 5.19 14.75 7.72
N LEU A 21 4.74 15.47 6.68
CA LEU A 21 3.86 14.92 5.66
C LEU A 21 4.54 13.78 4.88
N VAL A 22 5.79 13.98 4.45
CA VAL A 22 6.59 12.95 3.76
C VAL A 22 6.77 11.72 4.66
N ALA A 23 7.12 11.91 5.94
CA ALA A 23 7.28 10.81 6.87
C ALA A 23 5.96 10.06 7.12
N ALA A 24 4.85 10.78 7.30
CA ALA A 24 3.53 10.17 7.52
C ALA A 24 3.06 9.36 6.31
N VAL A 25 3.25 9.89 5.09
CA VAL A 25 2.96 9.16 3.85
C VAL A 25 3.87 7.93 3.72
N GLY A 26 5.16 8.07 4.02
CA GLY A 26 6.10 6.95 4.01
C GLY A 26 5.71 5.84 4.98
N LEU A 27 5.31 6.19 6.21
CA LEU A 27 4.82 5.23 7.20
C LEU A 27 3.55 4.50 6.72
N ARG A 28 2.61 5.22 6.12
CA ARG A 28 1.40 4.62 5.52
C ARG A 28 1.77 3.63 4.42
N ASN A 29 2.64 4.03 3.49
CA ASN A 29 3.07 3.17 2.38
C ASN A 29 3.79 1.91 2.88
N LEU A 30 4.65 2.05 3.89
CA LEU A 30 5.35 0.92 4.49
C LEU A 30 4.38 -0.02 5.22
N ALA A 31 3.41 0.52 5.97
CA ALA A 31 2.39 -0.26 6.65
C ALA A 31 1.52 -1.05 5.65
N ASP A 32 1.11 -0.40 4.55
CA ASP A 32 0.38 -1.05 3.47
C ASP A 32 1.21 -2.19 2.83
N HIS A 33 2.51 -1.98 2.59
CA HIS A 33 3.40 -3.02 2.08
C HIS A 33 3.51 -4.23 3.05
N VAL A 34 3.66 -3.96 4.35
CA VAL A 34 3.68 -5.00 5.38
C VAL A 34 2.36 -5.77 5.42
N LEU A 35 1.22 -5.07 5.39
CA LEU A 35 -0.11 -5.70 5.38
C LEU A 35 -0.31 -6.56 4.15
N ALA A 36 0.04 -6.08 2.95
CA ALA A 36 -0.05 -6.85 1.71
C ALA A 36 0.82 -8.11 1.77
N SER A 37 2.09 -7.97 2.20
CA SER A 37 3.04 -9.08 2.30
C SER A 37 2.61 -10.12 3.33
N ALA A 38 2.18 -9.68 4.52
CA ALA A 38 1.68 -10.55 5.57
C ALA A 38 0.39 -11.26 5.15
N THR A 39 -0.48 -10.58 4.42
CA THR A 39 -1.72 -11.18 3.89
C THR A 39 -1.41 -12.29 2.88
N ALA A 40 -0.47 -12.06 1.95
CA ALA A 40 -0.03 -13.09 1.02
C ALA A 40 0.65 -14.28 1.72
N ALA A 41 1.45 -14.01 2.76
CA ALA A 41 2.03 -15.07 3.58
C ALA A 41 0.96 -15.87 4.34
N ALA A 42 -0.06 -15.18 4.88
CA ALA A 42 -1.18 -15.81 5.57
C ALA A 42 -2.03 -16.68 4.63
N GLU A 43 -2.29 -16.22 3.40
CA GLU A 43 -2.96 -17.00 2.35
C GLU A 43 -2.16 -18.27 2.02
N ARG A 44 -0.85 -18.16 1.76
CA ARG A 44 0.04 -19.31 1.52
C ARG A 44 0.10 -20.29 2.68
N ALA A 45 0.06 -19.78 3.91
CA ALA A 45 0.05 -20.59 5.12
C ALA A 45 -1.33 -21.21 5.43
N GLY A 46 -2.38 -20.95 4.65
CA GLY A 46 -3.73 -21.47 4.86
C GLY A 46 -4.46 -20.87 6.08
N VAL A 47 -4.03 -19.70 6.57
CA VAL A 47 -4.64 -19.02 7.72
C VAL A 47 -6.12 -18.68 7.48
N PRO A 48 -6.56 -18.14 6.32
CA PRO A 48 -7.97 -17.87 6.08
C PRO A 48 -8.83 -19.12 6.24
N THR A 49 -8.41 -20.24 5.64
CA THR A 49 -9.13 -21.52 5.67
C THR A 49 -9.31 -22.04 7.08
N ARG A 50 -8.26 -21.98 7.92
CA ARG A 50 -8.33 -22.37 9.34
C ARG A 50 -9.28 -21.50 10.18
N ARG A 51 -9.63 -20.31 9.69
CA ARG A 51 -10.58 -19.38 10.32
C ARG A 51 -11.95 -19.37 9.63
N HIS A 52 -12.23 -20.35 8.75
CA HIS A 52 -13.47 -20.41 7.96
C HIS A 52 -13.71 -19.19 7.07
N LEU A 53 -12.64 -18.53 6.64
CA LEU A 53 -12.67 -17.40 5.71
C LEU A 53 -12.23 -17.83 4.30
N ARG A 54 -12.72 -17.11 3.30
CA ARG A 54 -12.47 -17.38 1.87
C ARG A 54 -11.19 -16.74 1.33
N SER A 55 -10.66 -15.71 1.99
CA SER A 55 -9.48 -14.99 1.51
C SER A 55 -8.77 -14.19 2.61
N GLY A 56 -7.54 -13.77 2.33
CA GLY A 56 -6.79 -12.84 3.15
C GLY A 56 -7.46 -11.45 3.25
N ALA A 57 -8.22 -11.04 2.23
CA ALA A 57 -9.02 -9.83 2.32
C ALA A 57 -10.09 -9.91 3.44
N GLN A 58 -10.69 -11.09 3.64
CA GLN A 58 -11.63 -11.29 4.74
C GLN A 58 -10.92 -11.31 6.10
N LEU A 59 -9.66 -11.80 6.16
CA LEU A 59 -8.83 -11.67 7.37
C LEU A 59 -8.64 -10.19 7.73
N LEU A 60 -8.19 -9.37 6.78
CA LEU A 60 -7.98 -7.94 7.00
C LEU A 60 -9.28 -7.21 7.36
N THR A 61 -10.39 -7.57 6.70
CA THR A 61 -11.71 -6.99 7.02
C THR A 61 -12.11 -7.31 8.46
N GLY A 62 -11.89 -8.54 8.92
CA GLY A 62 -12.12 -8.93 10.32
C GLY A 62 -11.21 -8.22 11.33
N LEU A 63 -10.07 -7.67 10.88
CA LEU A 63 -9.16 -6.85 11.69
C LEU A 63 -9.50 -5.35 11.67
N GLY A 64 -10.59 -4.96 11.00
CA GLY A 64 -11.05 -3.57 10.92
C GLY A 64 -10.57 -2.78 9.71
N VAL A 65 -9.87 -3.42 8.76
CA VAL A 65 -9.53 -2.78 7.48
C VAL A 65 -10.79 -2.67 6.63
N VAL A 66 -11.07 -1.48 6.08
CA VAL A 66 -12.25 -1.30 5.22
C VAL A 66 -12.17 -2.23 3.99
N PRO A 67 -13.30 -2.81 3.54
CA PRO A 67 -13.29 -3.87 2.52
C PRO A 67 -12.52 -3.50 1.24
N GLY A 68 -12.73 -2.29 0.70
CA GLY A 68 -12.04 -1.85 -0.51
C GLY A 68 -10.51 -1.89 -0.37
N THR A 69 -9.98 -1.46 0.77
CA THR A 69 -8.55 -1.52 1.09
C THR A 69 -8.09 -2.95 1.33
N ALA A 70 -8.88 -3.78 2.03
CA ALA A 70 -8.54 -5.17 2.30
C ALA A 70 -8.39 -5.99 1.00
N TYR A 71 -9.33 -5.86 0.06
CA TYR A 71 -9.25 -6.54 -1.23
C TYR A 71 -8.07 -6.05 -2.08
N ARG A 72 -7.77 -4.75 -2.03
CA ARG A 72 -6.60 -4.15 -2.69
C ARG A 72 -5.30 -4.74 -2.15
N LEU A 73 -5.10 -4.70 -0.83
CA LEU A 73 -3.89 -5.23 -0.20
C LEU A 73 -3.69 -6.72 -0.47
N ALA A 74 -4.77 -7.51 -0.48
CA ALA A 74 -4.71 -8.92 -0.83
C ALA A 74 -4.29 -9.14 -2.30
N ARG A 75 -4.78 -8.32 -3.25
CA ARG A 75 -4.34 -8.39 -4.66
C ARG A 75 -2.87 -7.99 -4.81
N VAL A 76 -2.45 -6.88 -4.21
CA VAL A 76 -1.06 -6.42 -4.20
C VAL A 76 -0.13 -7.49 -3.67
N GLY A 77 -0.49 -8.11 -2.54
CA GLY A 77 0.31 -9.19 -1.95
C GLY A 77 0.45 -10.41 -2.86
N ARG A 78 -0.60 -10.79 -3.59
CA ARG A 78 -0.55 -11.90 -4.56
C ARG A 78 0.33 -11.57 -5.77
N ALA A 79 0.18 -10.38 -6.34
CA ALA A 79 0.95 -9.93 -7.51
C ALA A 79 2.42 -9.60 -7.19
N ALA A 80 2.83 -9.54 -5.92
CA ALA A 80 4.15 -9.07 -5.51
C ALA A 80 5.33 -9.83 -6.16
N HIS A 81 5.17 -11.14 -6.40
CA HIS A 81 6.18 -11.98 -7.02
C HIS A 81 6.28 -11.82 -8.54
N GLU A 82 5.19 -11.39 -9.18
CA GLU A 82 5.12 -11.11 -10.63
C GLU A 82 5.66 -9.70 -10.94
N LEU A 83 5.68 -8.80 -9.95
CA LEU A 83 6.04 -7.39 -10.12
C LEU A 83 7.19 -6.97 -9.18
N PRO A 84 8.42 -7.52 -9.34
CA PRO A 84 9.52 -7.30 -8.41
C PRO A 84 9.93 -5.82 -8.28
N ALA A 85 9.89 -5.05 -9.37
CA ALA A 85 10.20 -3.62 -9.36
C ALA A 85 9.17 -2.81 -8.53
N VAL A 86 7.88 -3.16 -8.64
CA VAL A 86 6.80 -2.54 -7.84
C VAL A 86 7.00 -2.88 -6.37
N THR A 87 7.25 -4.16 -6.06
CA THR A 87 7.51 -4.63 -4.70
C THR A 87 8.72 -3.92 -4.08
N GLN A 88 9.80 -3.71 -4.85
CA GLN A 88 10.97 -2.96 -4.38
C GLN A 88 10.63 -1.51 -4.05
N ALA A 89 9.86 -0.82 -4.91
CA ALA A 89 9.43 0.56 -4.65
C ALA A 89 8.57 0.67 -3.39
N GLN A 90 7.65 -0.30 -3.17
CA GLN A 90 6.83 -0.35 -1.96
C GLN A 90 7.66 -0.58 -0.68
N ARG A 91 8.68 -1.45 -0.73
CA ARG A 91 9.60 -1.69 0.40
C ARG A 91 10.35 -0.43 0.84
N LEU A 92 10.63 0.46 -0.11
CA LEU A 92 11.29 1.75 0.15
C LEU A 92 10.29 2.87 0.47
N ALA A 93 9.02 2.54 0.70
CA ALA A 93 7.92 3.47 0.94
C ALA A 93 7.68 4.51 -0.17
N ALA A 94 8.29 4.30 -1.35
CA ALA A 94 8.18 5.19 -2.49
C ALA A 94 6.83 5.07 -3.23
N MET A 95 6.05 4.05 -2.92
CA MET A 95 4.80 3.73 -3.59
C MET A 95 3.74 3.22 -2.60
N GLY A 96 2.55 3.82 -2.63
CA GLY A 96 1.38 3.35 -1.87
C GLY A 96 0.72 2.12 -2.50
N ALA A 97 -0.10 1.41 -1.73
CA ALA A 97 -0.80 0.22 -2.23
C ALA A 97 -1.83 0.55 -3.32
N GLU A 98 -2.33 1.77 -3.41
CA GLU A 98 -3.24 2.19 -4.47
C GLU A 98 -2.59 2.14 -5.85
N LEU A 99 -1.39 2.67 -5.96
CA LEU A 99 -0.64 2.68 -7.22
C LEU A 99 -0.15 1.27 -7.57
N ALA A 100 0.35 0.52 -6.59
CA ALA A 100 0.77 -0.86 -6.80
C ALA A 100 -0.38 -1.75 -7.31
N ASP A 101 -1.57 -1.61 -6.73
CA ASP A 101 -2.77 -2.33 -7.19
C ASP A 101 -3.19 -1.92 -8.60
N ALA A 102 -3.17 -0.62 -8.91
CA ALA A 102 -3.50 -0.13 -10.25
C ALA A 102 -2.54 -0.67 -11.31
N ILE A 103 -1.23 -0.70 -11.02
CA ILE A 103 -0.22 -1.31 -11.89
C ILE A 103 -0.52 -2.80 -12.08
N GLY A 104 -0.76 -3.54 -10.99
CA GLY A 104 -1.05 -4.98 -11.08
C GLY A 104 -2.31 -5.29 -11.87
N VAL A 105 -3.39 -4.52 -11.67
CA VAL A 105 -4.63 -4.64 -12.44
C VAL A 105 -4.39 -4.31 -13.92
N GLY A 106 -3.60 -3.28 -14.21
CA GLY A 106 -3.24 -2.89 -15.58
C GLY A 106 -2.42 -3.96 -16.31
N VAL A 107 -1.39 -4.50 -15.65
CA VAL A 107 -0.57 -5.59 -16.21
C VAL A 107 -1.42 -6.82 -16.48
N ALA A 108 -2.24 -7.24 -15.51
CA ALA A 108 -3.16 -8.37 -15.70
C ALA A 108 -4.16 -8.14 -16.84
N HIS A 109 -4.65 -6.90 -17.00
CA HIS A 109 -5.57 -6.54 -18.09
C HIS A 109 -4.92 -6.69 -19.47
N ILE A 110 -3.66 -6.30 -19.60
CA ILE A 110 -2.88 -6.39 -20.84
C ILE A 110 -2.53 -7.85 -21.13
N GLY A 111 -2.00 -8.59 -20.15
CA GLY A 111 -1.63 -10.00 -20.31
C GLY A 111 -2.80 -10.92 -20.65
N ALA A 112 -4.03 -10.56 -20.27
CA ALA A 112 -5.22 -11.28 -20.68
C ALA A 112 -5.63 -11.08 -22.15
N ARG A 113 -4.98 -10.18 -22.89
CA ARG A 113 -5.37 -9.77 -24.25
C ARG A 113 -4.28 -9.91 -25.28
N VAL A 114 -3.04 -10.07 -24.84
CA VAL A 114 -1.87 -10.19 -25.71
C VAL A 114 -0.95 -11.21 -25.03
N ASP A 115 -0.45 -12.18 -25.79
CA ASP A 115 0.63 -13.04 -25.32
C ASP A 115 1.83 -12.14 -25.04
N LEU A 116 2.18 -12.00 -23.76
CA LEU A 116 3.38 -11.30 -23.35
C LEU A 116 4.52 -12.30 -23.50
N ASP A 117 5.52 -11.96 -24.32
CA ASP A 117 6.74 -12.75 -24.41
C ASP A 117 7.36 -12.85 -23.01
N GLU A 118 7.52 -14.07 -22.50
CA GLU A 118 8.24 -14.34 -21.27
C GLU A 118 9.72 -13.95 -21.48
N GLN A 119 10.20 -12.94 -20.75
CA GLN A 119 11.60 -12.54 -20.74
C GLN A 119 12.47 -13.49 -19.91
#